data_AF-A0A7J5EX37-F1
#
_entry.id   AF-A0A7J5EX37-F1
#
_cell.length_a   1.000
_cell.length_b   1.000
_cell.length_c   1.000
_cell.angle_alpha   90.00
_cell.angle_beta   90.00
_cell.angle_gamma   90.00
#
_symmetry.space_group_name_H-M   'P 1'
#
loop_
_entity.id
_entity.type
_entity.pdbx_description
1 polymer ?
#
loop_
_entity_poly.entity_id
_entity_poly.type
_entity_poly.pdbx_seq_one_letter_code
_entity_poly.pdbx_strand_id
1 'polypeptide(L)'
;MASPSDDTGSTLHIVSSAEESTTREFVDEPALAARLGVSRSTLQSWRYAGRGPRFIKLGRLVRYRSTDVDAFLQANTRGKVA
;
A
#
# COMPACT_ATOMS: atom_id res chain seq x y z
N MET A 1 -8.52 -32.34 11.67
CA MET A 1 -7.19 -31.74 11.92
C MET A 1 -6.68 -31.18 10.60
N ALA A 2 -7.12 -29.97 10.22
CA ALA A 2 -6.66 -29.21 9.07
C ALA A 2 -7.09 -27.74 9.25
N SER A 3 -6.14 -26.85 9.52
CA SER A 3 -6.23 -25.41 9.22
C SER A 3 -5.50 -25.23 7.88
N PRO A 4 -5.87 -24.31 6.96
CA PRO A 4 -6.01 -22.87 7.23
C PRO A 4 -7.00 -22.11 6.30
N SER A 5 -8.03 -21.46 6.84
CA SER A 5 -8.75 -20.42 6.09
C SER A 5 -8.18 -19.07 6.46
N ASP A 6 -7.08 -18.71 5.79
CA ASP A 6 -6.71 -17.31 5.60
C ASP A 6 -7.90 -16.62 4.93
N ASP A 7 -8.53 -15.73 5.68
CA ASP A 7 -9.53 -14.76 5.23
C ASP A 7 -8.85 -13.79 4.23
N THR A 8 -8.62 -14.29 3.00
CA THR A 8 -8.25 -13.46 1.85
C THR A 8 -9.53 -12.81 1.36
N GLY A 9 -9.95 -11.78 2.09
CA GLY A 9 -11.08 -10.94 1.71
C GLY A 9 -10.83 -10.22 0.39
N SER A 10 -11.47 -10.74 -0.65
CA SER A 10 -11.92 -10.02 -1.86
C SER A 10 -10.88 -9.68 -2.94
N THR A 11 -10.60 -10.67 -3.79
CA THR A 11 -10.16 -10.42 -5.18
C THR A 11 -11.39 -10.44 -6.09
N LEU A 12 -11.85 -9.26 -6.49
CA LEU A 12 -12.68 -9.08 -7.69
C LEU A 12 -12.23 -7.80 -8.41
N HIS A 13 -11.26 -7.93 -9.31
CA HIS A 13 -11.00 -6.94 -10.36
C HIS A 13 -11.40 -7.56 -11.70
N ILE A 14 -12.69 -7.47 -12.02
CA ILE A 14 -13.21 -7.69 -13.37
C ILE A 14 -13.40 -6.29 -13.95
N VAL A 15 -12.48 -5.83 -14.79
CA VAL A 15 -12.75 -5.12 -16.05
C VAL A 15 -11.46 -4.86 -16.82
N SER A 16 -11.51 -5.16 -18.11
CA SER A 16 -10.59 -4.71 -19.15
C SER A 16 -11.30 -3.66 -20.00
N SER A 17 -10.52 -2.75 -20.59
CA SER A 17 -10.84 -1.77 -21.65
C SER A 17 -11.41 -0.39 -21.24
N ALA A 18 -10.51 0.59 -21.28
CA ALA A 18 -10.65 1.88 -21.98
C ALA A 18 -11.33 3.10 -21.32
N GLU A 19 -11.51 3.14 -19.99
CA GLU A 19 -11.86 4.38 -19.26
C GLU A 19 -10.92 4.55 -18.05
N GLU A 20 -9.63 4.72 -18.34
CA GLU A 20 -8.59 5.08 -17.35
C GLU A 20 -8.74 6.54 -16.94
N SER A 21 -9.39 6.80 -15.81
CA SER A 21 -8.96 7.86 -14.87
C SER A 21 -9.95 8.02 -13.72
N THR A 22 -9.40 8.22 -12.53
CA THR A 22 -10.04 8.82 -11.34
C THR A 22 -10.70 7.90 -10.31
N THR A 23 -10.28 6.63 -10.17
CA THR A 23 -10.40 5.99 -8.85
C THR A 23 -9.12 6.27 -8.09
N ARG A 24 -9.15 7.27 -7.19
CA ARG A 24 -8.05 7.50 -6.23
C ARG A 24 -7.95 6.29 -5.31
N GLU A 25 -7.21 5.29 -5.77
CA GLU A 25 -7.13 3.99 -5.15
C GLU A 25 -6.41 4.13 -3.80
N PHE A 26 -7.12 3.73 -2.75
CA PHE A 26 -6.52 3.63 -1.43
C PHE A 26 -5.93 2.24 -1.29
N VAL A 27 -4.64 2.18 -1.01
CA VAL A 27 -3.91 0.95 -0.75
C VAL A 27 -3.99 0.66 0.74
N ASP A 28 -4.32 -0.57 1.10
CA ASP A 28 -4.28 -1.02 2.49
C ASP A 28 -2.84 -1.42 2.90
N GLU A 29 -2.64 -1.63 4.20
CA GLU A 29 -1.33 -2.04 4.72
C GLU A 29 -0.78 -3.35 4.12
N PRO A 30 -1.56 -4.46 4.00
CA PRO A 30 -1.03 -5.69 3.44
C PRO A 30 -0.68 -5.56 1.94
N ALA A 31 -1.50 -4.88 1.12
CA ALA A 31 -1.17 -4.68 -0.28
C ALA A 31 0.06 -3.77 -0.44
N LEU A 32 0.20 -2.73 0.39
CA LEU A 32 1.38 -1.87 0.36
C LEU A 32 2.65 -2.63 0.77
N ALA A 33 2.56 -3.49 1.79
CA ALA A 33 3.66 -4.33 2.24
C ALA A 33 4.15 -5.25 1.11
N ALA A 34 3.21 -5.91 0.42
CA ALA A 34 3.50 -6.73 -0.76
C ALA A 34 4.12 -5.91 -1.90
N ARG A 35 3.56 -4.73 -2.21
CA ARG A 35 4.05 -3.85 -3.28
C ARG A 35 5.47 -3.36 -3.03
N LEU A 36 5.82 -3.03 -1.79
CA LEU A 36 7.15 -2.55 -1.41
C LEU A 36 8.14 -3.69 -1.09
N GLY A 37 7.68 -4.94 -1.01
CA GLY A 37 8.51 -6.08 -0.61
C GLY A 37 8.98 -6.01 0.85
N VAL A 38 8.20 -5.37 1.74
CA VAL A 38 8.52 -5.23 3.17
C VAL A 38 7.47 -5.93 4.02
N SER A 39 7.79 -6.23 5.29
CA SER A 39 6.80 -6.77 6.22
C SER A 39 5.83 -5.68 6.71
N ARG A 40 4.64 -6.12 7.13
CA ARG A 40 3.66 -5.25 7.80
C ARG A 40 4.23 -4.62 9.08
N SER A 41 5.05 -5.35 9.82
CA SER A 41 5.73 -4.84 11.02
C SER A 41 6.73 -3.73 10.71
N THR A 42 7.39 -3.76 9.55
CA THR A 42 8.23 -2.66 9.05
C THR A 42 7.39 -1.41 8.79
N LEU A 43 6.25 -1.54 8.11
CA LEU A 43 5.34 -0.40 7.89
C LEU A 43 4.80 0.19 9.20
N GLN A 44 4.49 -0.67 10.18
CA GLN A 44 4.09 -0.22 11.52
C GLN A 44 5.22 0.54 12.21
N SER A 45 6.45 0.02 12.19
CA SER A 45 7.62 0.70 12.75
C SER A 45 7.87 2.04 12.08
N TRP A 46 7.72 2.13 10.76
CA TRP A 46 7.83 3.40 10.03
C TRP A 46 6.81 4.42 10.52
N ARG A 47 5.54 4.01 10.68
CA ARG A 47 4.50 4.88 11.23
C ARG A 47 4.84 5.40 12.63
N TYR A 48 5.34 4.55 13.52
CA TYR A 48 5.78 4.97 14.86
C TYR A 48 7.00 5.90 14.81
N ALA A 49 7.93 5.66 13.90
CA ALA A 49 9.13 6.48 13.72
C ALA A 49 8.88 7.78 12.92
N GLY A 50 7.64 8.05 12.49
CA GLY A 50 7.32 9.19 11.62
C GLY A 50 7.97 9.11 10.23
N ARG A 51 8.27 7.89 9.76
CA ARG A 51 8.84 7.59 8.45
C ARG A 51 7.81 6.90 7.54
N GLY A 52 8.16 6.73 6.27
CA GLY A 52 7.34 5.98 5.31
C GLY A 52 6.39 6.86 4.49
N PRO A 53 5.54 6.23 3.66
CA PRO A 53 4.48 6.90 2.92
C PRO A 53 3.48 7.58 3.85
N ARG A 54 2.88 8.68 3.39
CA ARG A 54 1.80 9.33 4.14
C ARG A 54 0.61 8.38 4.25
N PHE A 55 0.05 8.31 5.45
CA PHE A 55 -1.06 7.42 5.75
C PHE A 55 -2.26 8.21 6.28
N ILE A 56 -3.43 7.63 6.09
CA ILE A 56 -4.71 8.13 6.61
C ILE A 56 -5.14 7.16 7.70
N LYS A 57 -5.30 7.67 8.92
CA LYS A 57 -5.79 6.91 10.05
C LYS A 57 -7.31 7.03 10.15
N LEU A 58 -8.01 5.92 10.00
CA LEU A 58 -9.47 5.81 10.10
C LEU A 58 -9.82 4.87 11.26
N GLY A 59 -9.72 5.39 12.49
CA GLY A 59 -9.90 4.59 13.70
C GLY A 59 -8.87 3.46 13.79
N ARG A 60 -9.32 2.21 13.64
CA ARG A 60 -8.47 1.00 13.62
C ARG A 60 -7.85 0.72 12.25
N LEU A 61 -8.37 1.32 11.18
CA LEU A 61 -7.90 1.12 9.82
C LEU A 61 -6.82 2.14 9.46
N VAL A 62 -5.83 1.69 8.70
CA VAL A 62 -4.80 2.53 8.09
C VAL A 62 -4.85 2.33 6.59
N ARG A 63 -4.97 3.43 5.84
CA ARG A 63 -4.93 3.42 4.38
C ARG A 63 -3.88 4.39 3.85
N TYR A 64 -3.39 4.10 2.67
CA TYR A 64 -2.41 4.89 1.96
C TYR A 64 -3.02 5.34 0.64
N ARG A 65 -2.77 6.57 0.21
CA ARG A 65 -3.12 6.97 -1.16
C ARG A 65 -2.02 6.46 -2.08
N SER A 66 -2.37 5.90 -3.24
CA SER A 66 -1.37 5.51 -4.23
C SER A 66 -0.40 6.66 -4.56
N THR A 67 -0.92 7.89 -4.71
CA THR A 67 -0.10 9.09 -4.95
C THR A 67 0.91 9.38 -3.85
N ASP A 68 0.57 9.14 -2.58
CA ASP A 68 1.48 9.39 -1.46
C ASP A 68 2.56 8.30 -1.36
N VAL A 69 2.21 7.07 -1.74
CA VAL A 69 3.16 5.95 -1.86
C VAL A 69 4.16 6.23 -2.98
N ASP A 70 3.68 6.65 -4.14
CA ASP A 70 4.53 6.97 -5.28
C ASP A 70 5.44 8.17 -4.97
N ALA A 71 4.92 9.21 -4.31
CA ALA A 71 5.71 10.33 -3.84
C ALA A 71 6.80 9.91 -2.84
N PHE A 72 6.50 8.97 -1.94
CA PHE A 72 7.50 8.40 -1.04
C PHE A 72 8.57 7.63 -1.80
N LEU A 73 8.19 6.78 -2.74
CA LEU A 73 9.15 6.04 -3.58
C LEU A 73 10.05 7.02 -4.34
N GLN A 74 9.48 8.04 -4.96
CA GLN A 74 10.23 9.06 -5.69
C GLN A 74 11.21 9.82 -4.78
N ALA A 75 10.80 10.18 -3.56
CA ALA A 75 11.66 10.85 -2.59
C ALA A 75 12.81 9.96 -2.08
N ASN A 76 12.65 8.63 -2.13
CA ASN A 76 13.68 7.66 -1.69
C ASN A 76 14.50 7.08 -2.84
N THR A 77 14.06 7.25 -4.09
CA THR A 77 14.84 6.90 -5.27
C THR A 77 16.06 7.80 -5.34
N ARG A 78 17.25 7.20 -5.21
CA ARG A 78 18.54 7.89 -5.33
C ARG A 78 19.26 7.33 -6.55
N GLY A 79 19.53 8.19 -7.52
CA GLY A 79 20.27 7.84 -8.73
C GLY A 79 20.64 9.11 -9.49
N LYS A 80 21.86 9.18 -10.00
CA LYS A 80 22.27 10.26 -10.91
C LYS A 80 21.62 9.93 -12.26
N VAL A 81 20.58 10.68 -12.65
CA VAL A 81 20.14 10.65 -14.06
C VAL A 81 21.26 11.34 -14.83
N ALA A 82 21.98 10.55 -15.62
CA ALA A 82 23.09 11.00 -16.45
C ALA A 82 22.60 11.87 -17.61
#